data_AF-A0A7Y4IMV3-F1
#
_entry.id   AF-A0A7Y4IMV3-F1
#
_cell.length_a   1.000
_cell.length_b   1.000
_cell.length_c   1.000
_cell.angle_alpha   90.00
_cell.angle_beta   90.00
_cell.angle_gamma   90.00
#
_symmetry.space_group_name_H-M   'P 1'
#
loop_
_entity.id
_entity.type
_entity.pdbx_description
1 polymer ?
#
loop_
_entity_poly.entity_id
_entity_poly.type
_entity_poly.pdbx_seq_one_letter_code
_entity_poly.pdbx_strand_id
1 'polypeptide(L)' 'MLLELSAVEARDVKQALDTALRVLLEEMAHADPRAHRDLLRERYERLDQLNRRLDMSLEGEQVYA' A
#
# COMPACT_ATOMS: atom_id res chain seq x y z
N MET A 1 1.58 20.52 -5.05
CA MET A 1 0.45 20.03 -5.86
C MET A 1 0.31 18.56 -5.52
N LEU A 2 -0.71 18.20 -4.72
CA LEU A 2 -1.11 16.79 -4.57
C LEU A 2 -1.82 16.45 -5.87
N LEU A 3 -1.29 15.50 -6.65
CA LEU A 3 -1.99 15.00 -7.83
C LEU A 3 -3.26 14.31 -7.34
N GLU A 4 -4.43 14.87 -7.65
CA GLU A 4 -5.70 14.16 -7.50
C GLU A 4 -5.69 13.05 -8.54
N LEU A 5 -5.52 11.82 -8.08
CA LEU A 5 -5.66 10.64 -8.92
C LEU A 5 -7.13 10.53 -9.33
N SER A 6 -7.41 10.25 -10.59
CA SER A 6 -8.74 9.80 -10.98
C SER A 6 -9.09 8.49 -10.29
N ALA A 7 -10.39 8.20 -10.11
CA ALA A 7 -10.84 6.93 -9.54
C ALA A 7 -10.23 5.67 -10.19
N VAL A 8 -9.96 5.71 -11.51
CA VAL A 8 -9.30 4.60 -12.24
C VAL A 8 -7.83 4.49 -11.84
N GLU A 9 -7.10 5.60 -11.87
CA GLU A 9 -5.68 5.62 -11.46
C GLU A 9 -5.52 5.25 -9.98
N ALA A 10 -6.43 5.68 -9.11
CA ALA A 10 -6.43 5.32 -7.70
C ALA A 10 -6.65 3.82 -7.48
N ARG A 11 -7.52 3.17 -8.28
CA ARG A 11 -7.71 1.72 -8.25
C ARG A 11 -6.49 0.95 -8.77
N ASP A 12 -5.88 1.42 -9.85
CA ASP A 12 -4.65 0.81 -10.39
C ASP A 12 -3.50 0.90 -9.40
N VAL A 13 -3.34 2.07 -8.75
CA VAL A 13 -2.35 2.27 -7.69
C VAL A 13 -2.64 1.37 -6.50
N LYS A 14 -3.90 1.25 -6.07
CA LYS A 14 -4.29 0.33 -4.98
C LYS A 14 -3.91 -1.12 -5.32
N GLN A 15 -4.24 -1.59 -6.51
CA GLN A 15 -3.90 -2.96 -6.93
C GLN A 15 -2.38 -3.19 -6.96
N ALA A 16 -1.61 -2.22 -7.43
CA ALA A 16 -0.15 -2.27 -7.39
C ALA A 16 0.37 -2.31 -5.95
N LEU A 17 -0.24 -1.55 -5.04
CA LEU A 17 0.13 -1.52 -3.63
C LEU A 17 -0.17 -2.82 -2.91
N ASP A 18 -1.35 -3.40 -3.12
CA ASP A 18 -1.75 -4.70 -2.58
C ASP A 18 -0.78 -5.80 -3.03
N THR A 19 -0.37 -5.76 -4.30
CA THR A 19 0.62 -6.70 -4.85
C THR A 19 1.98 -6.51 -4.17
N ALA A 20 2.44 -5.27 -4.02
CA ALA A 20 3.71 -4.96 -3.37
C ALA A 20 3.72 -5.37 -1.89
N LEU A 21 2.61 -5.15 -1.16
CA LEU A 21 2.46 -5.58 0.23
C LEU A 21 2.54 -7.10 0.37
N ARG A 22 1.93 -7.84 -0.56
CA ARG A 22 1.99 -9.31 -0.56
C ARG A 22 3.41 -9.83 -0.79
N VAL A 23 4.11 -9.29 -1.78
CA VAL A 23 5.51 -9.65 -2.05
C VAL A 23 6.39 -9.34 -0.84
N LEU A 24 6.17 -8.18 -0.20
CA LEU A 24 6.96 -7.79 0.97
C LEU A 24 6.71 -8.72 2.18
N LEU A 25 5.48 -9.20 2.38
CA LEU A 25 5.18 -10.20 3.40
C LEU A 25 5.91 -11.52 3.14
N GLU A 26 5.96 -11.95 1.87
CA GLU A 26 6.72 -13.13 1.46
C GLU A 26 8.21 -12.93 1.71
N GLU A 27 8.79 -11.78 1.34
CA GLU A 27 10.19 -11.45 1.64
C GLU A 27 10.48 -11.46 3.14
N MET A 28 9.59 -10.89 3.96
CA MET A 28 9.71 -10.90 5.42
C MET A 28 9.67 -12.30 6.03
N ALA A 29 8.89 -13.21 5.43
CA ALA A 29 8.81 -14.60 5.87
C ALA A 29 10.11 -15.38 5.59
N HIS A 30 10.87 -14.98 4.57
CA HIS A 30 12.12 -15.63 4.15
C HIS A 30 13.39 -14.88 4.59
N ALA A 31 13.26 -13.68 5.16
CA ALA A 31 14.38 -12.84 5.55
C ALA A 31 15.07 -13.29 6.86
N ASP A 32 16.41 -13.21 6.89
CA ASP A 32 17.26 -13.57 8.03
C ASP A 32 16.98 -12.66 9.27
N PRO A 33 17.04 -13.17 10.53
CA PRO A 33 16.17 -12.69 11.61
C PRO A 33 16.37 -11.28 12.19
N ARG A 34 17.50 -10.58 11.97
CA ARG A 34 17.86 -9.45 12.85
C ARG A 34 17.92 -8.06 12.22
N ALA A 35 18.60 -7.87 11.09
CA ALA A 35 18.75 -6.53 10.52
C ALA A 35 17.77 -6.25 9.36
N HIS A 36 17.50 -7.26 8.53
CA HIS A 36 16.60 -7.08 7.37
C HIS A 36 15.13 -7.03 7.78
N ARG A 37 14.75 -7.72 8.86
CA ARG A 37 13.35 -7.83 9.29
C ARG A 37 12.74 -6.50 9.72
N ASP A 38 13.50 -5.65 10.41
CA ASP A 38 13.00 -4.36 10.89
C ASP A 38 12.81 -3.36 9.75
N LEU A 39 13.77 -3.30 8.82
CA LEU A 39 13.67 -2.49 7.59
C LEU A 39 12.48 -2.92 6.72
N LEU A 40 12.27 -4.23 6.54
CA LEU A 40 11.14 -4.74 5.78
C LEU A 40 9.81 -4.44 6.49
N ARG A 41 9.78 -4.50 7.83
CA ARG A 41 8.60 -4.14 8.63
C ARG A 41 8.26 -2.65 8.50
N GLU A 42 9.24 -1.75 8.63
CA GLU A 42 8.99 -0.31 8.45
C GLU A 42 8.47 0.00 7.05
N ARG A 43 9.02 -0.67 6.03
CA ARG A 43 8.54 -0.54 4.65
C ARG A 43 7.09 -1.02 4.53
N TYR A 44 6.75 -2.14 5.17
CA TYR A 44 5.40 -2.68 5.16
C TYR A 44 4.41 -1.70 5.79
N GLU A 45 4.72 -1.17 6.97
CA GLU A 45 3.84 -0.23 7.68
C GLU A 45 3.58 1.04 6.88
N ARG A 46 4.60 1.58 6.20
CA ARG A 46 4.44 2.77 5.34
C ARG A 46 3.54 2.49 4.13
N LEU A 47 3.68 1.32 3.51
CA LEU A 47 2.85 0.91 2.38
C LEU A 47 1.41 0.62 2.84
N ASP A 48 1.22 -0.04 3.98
CA ASP A 48 -0.11 -0.32 4.53
C ASP A 48 -0.86 0.97 4.90
N GLN A 49 -0.16 1.95 5.49
CA GLN A 49 -0.73 3.28 5.73
C GLN A 49 -1.18 3.98 4.45
N LEU A 50 -0.40 3.87 3.38
CA LEU A 50 -0.77 4.45 2.09
C LEU A 50 -1.96 3.69 1.47
N ASN A 51 -2.03 2.37 1.64
CA ASN A 51 -3.16 1.56 1.18
C ASN A 51 -4.47 1.99 1.82
N ARG A 52 -4.48 2.12 3.16
CA ARG A 52 -5.67 2.54 3.91
C ARG A 52 -6.11 3.96 3.54
N ARG A 53 -5.17 4.86 3.24
CA ARG A 53 -5.49 6.22 2.78
C ARG A 53 -6.13 6.21 1.40
N LEU A 54 -5.68 5.34 0.50
CA LEU A 54 -6.31 5.14 -0.81
C LEU A 54 -7.71 4.54 -0.66
N ASP A 55 -7.90 3.58 0.25
CA ASP A 55 -9.22 3.01 0.55
C ASP A 55 -10.23 4.09 0.97
N MET A 56 -9.88 4.93 1.94
CA MET A 56 -10.75 6.02 2.38
C MET A 56 -11.03 7.02 1.26
N SER A 57 -10.06 7.29 0.39
CA SER A 57 -10.24 8.18 -0.76
C SER A 57 -11.20 7.60 -1.79
N LEU A 58 -11.08 6.30 -2.09
CA LEU A 58 -11.92 5.58 -3.05
C LEU A 58 -13.33 5.35 -2.52
N GLU A 59 -13.50 5.10 -1.23
CA GLU A 59 -14.82 5.05 -0.58
C GLU A 59 -15.51 6.41 -0.64
N GLY A 60 -14.77 7.50 -0.40
CA GLY A 60 -15.29 8.86 -0.53
C GLY A 60 -15.77 9.17 -1.96
N GLU A 61 -14.99 8.79 -2.97
CA GLU A 61 -15.39 8.95 -4.38
C GLU A 61 -16.64 8.13 -4.75
N GLN A 62 -16.80 6.92 -4.19
CA GLN A 62 -18.00 6.09 -4.43
C GLN A 62 -19.28 6.65 -3.79
N VAL A 63 -19.17 7.44 -2.72
CA VAL A 63 -20.33 8.05 -2.05
C VAL A 63 -20.85 9.28 -2.80
N TYR A 64 -20.02 9.92 -3.63
CA TYR A 64 -20.37 11.14 -4.38
C TYR A 64 -20.53 10.93 -5.91
N ALA A 65 -20.36 9.72 -6.43
CA ALA A 65 -20.58 9.34 -7.83
C ALA A 65 -21.98 8.74 -8.05
#